data_AF-A0AAD5M0K1-F1
#
_entry.id   AF-A0AAD5M0K1-F1
#
_cell.length_a   1.000
_cell.length_b   1.000
_cell.length_c   1.000
_cell.angle_alpha   90.00
_cell.angle_beta   90.00
_cell.angle_gamma   90.00
#
_symmetry.space_group_name_H-M   'P 1'
#
loop_
_entity.id
_entity.type
_entity.pdbx_description
1 polymer ?
#
loop_
_entity_poly.entity_id
_entity_poly.type
_entity_poly.pdbx_seq_one_letter_code
_entity_poly.pdbx_strand_id
1 'polypeptide(L)' 'MAVIWTTFDYDKMTVKYGTSTSNLRFTATDEGVKRWQSGTSVRCTHRAAMRNLQPSTTYCFVYFFL' A
#
# COMPACT_ATOMS: atom_id res chain seq x y z
N MET A 1 7.05 6.95 5.31
CA MET A 1 7.21 6.30 3.99
C MET A 1 5.83 5.96 3.44
N ALA A 2 5.63 5.92 2.13
CA ALA A 2 4.37 5.47 1.54
C ALA A 2 4.62 4.38 0.49
N VAL A 3 3.70 3.43 0.41
CA VAL A 3 3.61 2.48 -0.72
C VAL A 3 2.46 2.96 -1.60
N ILE A 4 2.73 3.11 -2.89
CA ILE A 4 1.77 3.59 -3.89
C ILE A 4 1.71 2.53 -4.98
N TRP A 5 0.49 2.14 -5.35
CA TRP A 5 0.26 1.20 -6.45
C TRP A 5 -0.93 1.66 -7.29
N THR A 6 -1.02 1.11 -8.49
CA THR A 6 -2.13 1.38 -9.42
C THR A 6 -2.75 0.08 -9.86
N THR A 7 -4.08 0.02 -9.83
CA THR A 7 -4.88 -1.08 -10.40
C THR A 7 -5.74 -0.54 -11.54
N PHE A 8 -6.17 -1.42 -12.45
CA PHE A 8 -7.09 -1.04 -13.54
C PHE A 8 -8.57 -1.18 -13.14
N ASP A 9 -8.84 -1.97 -12.10
CA ASP A 9 -10.14 -2.09 -11.46
C ASP A 9 -10.03 -1.71 -9.98
N TYR A 10 -11.13 -1.25 -9.38
CA TYR A 10 -11.11 -0.94 -7.95
C TYR A 10 -10.85 -2.21 -7.15
N ASP A 11 -9.77 -2.18 -6.35
CA ASP A 11 -9.41 -3.26 -5.43
C ASP A 11 -8.94 -2.64 -4.11
N LYS A 12 -9.25 -3.30 -2.99
CA LYS A 12 -8.82 -2.86 -1.67
C LYS A 12 -7.67 -3.74 -1.21
N MET A 13 -6.54 -3.11 -0.98
CA MET A 13 -5.30 -3.80 -0.65
C MET A 13 -4.71 -3.25 0.64
N THR A 14 -4.06 -4.15 1.37
CA THR A 14 -3.45 -3.86 2.66
C THR A 14 -1.96 -4.14 2.58
N VAL A 15 -1.15 -3.25 3.16
CA VAL A 15 0.30 -3.41 3.25
C VAL A 15 0.67 -3.86 4.66
N LYS A 16 1.25 -5.06 4.78
CA LYS A 16 1.87 -5.52 6.03
C LYS A 16 3.36 -5.19 5.99
N TYR A 17 3.89 -4.64 7.08
CA TYR A 17 5.28 -4.23 7.15
C TYR A 17 5.91 -4.48 8.53
N GLY A 18 7.23 -4.54 8.57
CA GLY A 18 8.01 -4.79 9.78
C GLY A 18 9.51 -4.82 9.50
N THR A 19 10.31 -5.05 10.52
CA THR A 19 11.78 -5.09 10.43
C THR A 19 12.34 -6.50 10.14
N SER A 20 11.46 -7.51 10.04
CA SER A 20 11.81 -8.89 9.69
C SER A 20 10.75 -9.47 8.76
N THR A 21 11.20 -10.20 7.73
CA THR A 21 10.34 -10.90 6.77
C THR A 21 9.45 -11.96 7.41
N SER A 22 9.90 -12.57 8.52
CA SER A 22 9.10 -13.56 9.27
C SER A 22 8.05 -12.94 10.18
N ASN A 23 8.05 -11.61 10.34
CA ASN A 23 7.28 -10.94 11.38
C ASN A 23 6.88 -9.50 11.00
N LEU A 24 5.94 -9.40 10.05
CA LEU A 24 5.36 -8.14 9.58
C LEU A 24 4.18 -7.73 10.47
N ARG A 25 4.48 -7.15 11.64
CA ARG A 25 3.48 -6.85 12.69
C ARG A 25 2.61 -5.62 12.43
N PHE A 26 3.08 -4.70 11.58
CA PHE A 26 2.36 -3.47 11.32
C PHE A 26 1.53 -3.59 10.06
N THR A 27 0.39 -2.90 10.05
CA THR A 27 -0.54 -2.88 8.92
C THR A 27 -0.81 -1.44 8.55
N ALA A 28 -0.64 -1.11 7.27
CA ALA A 28 -1.07 0.14 6.67
C ALA A 28 -2.18 -0.19 5.66
N THR A 29 -3.33 0.44 5.85
CA THR A 29 -4.45 0.34 4.91
C THR A 29 -4.38 1.49 3.90
N ASP A 30 -5.12 1.33 2.82
CA ASP A 30 -5.45 2.42 1.90
C ASP A 30 -6.00 3.65 2.68
N GLU A 31 -5.45 4.83 2.38
CA GLU A 31 -5.86 6.13 2.96
C GLU A 31 -6.59 7.02 1.94
N GLY A 32 -7.12 6.41 0.90
CA GLY A 32 -7.81 7.05 -0.19
C GLY A 32 -7.40 6.48 -1.54
N VAL A 33 -8.40 6.29 -2.41
CA VAL A 33 -8.23 5.90 -3.80
C VAL A 33 -8.51 7.08 -4.70
N LYS A 34 -7.55 7.45 -5.55
CA LYS A 34 -7.80 8.37 -6.67
C LYS A 34 -8.16 7.58 -7.91
N ARG A 35 -9.40 7.74 -8.37
CA ARG A 35 -9.87 7.11 -9.61
C ARG A 35 -9.72 8.08 -10.77
N TRP A 36 -9.10 7.60 -11.84
CA TRP A 36 -8.92 8.31 -13.09
C TRP A 36 -9.62 7.52 -14.19
N GLN A 37 -10.36 8.22 -15.05
CA GLN A 37 -10.99 7.61 -16.22
C GLN A 37 -10.50 8.32 -17.48
N SER A 38 -10.06 7.55 -18.47
CA SER A 38 -9.69 8.04 -19.80
C SER A 38 -10.31 7.11 -20.83
N GLY A 39 -11.34 7.59 -21.53
CA GLY A 39 -12.17 6.75 -22.39
C GLY A 39 -12.82 5.61 -21.59
N THR A 40 -12.58 4.37 -22.04
CA THR A 40 -13.03 3.14 -21.37
C THR A 40 -12.08 2.63 -20.29
N SER A 41 -10.87 3.18 -20.19
CA SER A 41 -9.88 2.76 -19.20
C SER A 41 -10.11 3.44 -17.86
N VAL A 42 -10.18 2.63 -16.81
CA VAL A 42 -10.17 3.09 -15.42
C VAL A 42 -8.80 2.80 -14.82
N ARG A 43 -8.31 3.71 -13.98
CA ARG A 43 -7.12 3.51 -13.15
C ARG A 43 -7.42 3.97 -11.73
N CYS A 44 -7.11 3.14 -10.76
CA CYS A 44 -7.23 3.44 -9.34
C CYS A 44 -5.82 3.57 -8.78
N THR A 45 -5.46 4.76 -8.31
CA THR A 45 -4.20 5.00 -7.61
C THR A 45 -4.45 4.95 -6.12
N HIS A 46 -3.72 4.08 -5.45
CA HIS A 46 -3.85 3.80 -4.03
C HIS A 46 -2.63 4.31 -3.27
N ARG A 47 -2.82 4.61 -1.98
CA ARG A 47 -1.74 4.99 -1.07
C ARG A 47 -1.93 4.37 0.30
N ALA A 48 -0.91 3.66 0.77
CA ALA A 48 -0.81 3.23 2.16
C ALA A 48 0.38 3.94 2.83
N ALA A 49 0.13 4.66 3.93
CA ALA A 49 1.17 5.36 4.66
C ALA A 49 1.70 4.51 5.83
N MET A 50 3.00 4.19 5.79
CA MET A 50 3.70 3.54 6.90
C MET A 50 4.20 4.62 7.86
N ARG A 51 3.65 4.63 9.09
CA ARG A 51 3.91 5.62 10.14
C ARG A 51 4.85 5.09 11.22
N ASN A 52 5.39 6.01 12.02
CA ASN A 52 6.23 5.74 13.19
C ASN A 52 7.46 4.88 12.88
N LEU A 53 8.06 5.11 11.71
CA LEU A 53 9.26 4.39 11.29
C LEU A 53 10.47 4.91 12.05
N GLN A 54 11.25 3.99 12.59
CA GLN A 54 12.54 4.31 13.19
C GLN A 54 13.55 4.74 12.10
N PRO A 55 14.35 5.79 12.36
CA PRO A 55 15.41 6.19 11.44
C PRO A 55 16.45 5.08 11.28
N SER A 56 17.17 5.10 10.15
CA SER A 56 18.26 4.14 9.84
C SER A 56 17.88 2.66 9.99
N THR A 57 16.61 2.32 9.78
CA THR A 57 16.08 0.96 9.96
C THR A 57 15.55 0.43 8.64
N THR A 58 15.93 -0.79 8.27
CA THR A 58 15.39 -1.46 7.08
C THR A 58 14.04 -2.08 7.41
N TYR A 59 13.05 -1.81 6.56
CA TYR A 59 11.71 -2.39 6.66
C TYR A 59 11.44 -3.28 5.45
N CYS A 60 10.87 -4.45 5.72
CA CYS A 60 10.30 -5.33 4.73
C CYS A 60 8.79 -5.08 4.66
N PHE A 61 8.19 -5.28 3.49
CA PHE A 61 6.74 -5.18 3.32
C PHE A 61 6.23 -6.19 2.31
N VAL A 62 4.97 -6.59 2.48
CA VAL A 62 4.22 -7.39 1.53
C VAL A 62 2.83 -6.80 1.37
N TYR A 63 2.20 -7.16 0.27
CA TYR A 63 0.86 -6.72 -0.03
C TYR A 63 -0.10 -7.89 -0.19
N PHE A 64 -1.34 -7.66 0.19
CA PHE A 64 -2.43 -8.64 0.07
C PHE A 64 -3.66 -7.96 -0.53
N PHE A 65 -4.19 -8.59 -1.58
CA PHE A 65 -5.50 -8.31 -2.17
C PHE A 65 -6.58 -9.00 -1.33
N LEU A 66 -7.73 -8.33 -1.13
CA LEU A 66 -8.85 -8.82 -0.32
C LEU A 66 -10.04 -9.20 -1.19
#